data_AF-A0A847AXA7-F1
#
_entry.id   AF-A0A847AXA7-F1
#
_cell.length_a   1.000
_cell.length_b   1.000
_cell.length_c   1.000
_cell.angle_alpha   90.00
_cell.angle_beta   90.00
_cell.angle_gamma   90.00
#
_symmetry.space_group_name_H-M   'P 1'
#
loop_
_entity.id
_entity.type
_entity.pdbx_description
1 polymer ?
#
loop_
_entity_poly.entity_id
_entity_poly.type
_entity_poly.pdbx_seq_one_letter_code
_entity_poly.pdbx_strand_id
1 'polypeptide(L)'
;MIVVNLLILLIFLFFLVLFLKKKPWIDRRSQDGILKDRYIEASGLPSDIALEALQRRVEALEDKYPMRKDIWYIEKALFEIERDRGR
;
A
#
# COMPACT_ATOMS: atom_id res chain seq x y z
N MET A 1 -4.72 19.62 -36.94
CA MET A 1 -3.71 20.00 -35.91
C MET A 1 -4.30 19.99 -34.49
N ILE A 2 -5.44 20.63 -34.24
CA ILE A 2 -6.08 20.70 -32.91
C ILE A 2 -6.39 19.31 -32.32
N VAL A 3 -6.96 18.40 -33.13
CA VAL A 3 -7.32 17.04 -32.69
C VAL A 3 -6.09 16.23 -32.28
N VAL A 4 -4.97 16.38 -33.00
CA VAL A 4 -3.71 15.69 -32.71
C VAL A 4 -3.12 16.17 -31.38
N ASN A 5 -3.16 17.48 -31.13
CA ASN A 5 -2.70 18.07 -29.86
C ASN A 5 -3.56 17.61 -28.66
N LEU A 6 -4.87 17.46 -28.85
CA LEU A 6 -5.77 16.98 -27.81
C LEU A 6 -5.48 15.53 -27.41
N LEU A 7 -5.15 14.69 -28.39
CA LEU A 7 -4.86 13.27 -28.21
C LEU A 7 -3.54 13.07 -27.44
N ILE A 8 -2.52 13.89 -27.77
CA ILE A 8 -1.24 13.90 -27.04
C ILE A 8 -1.44 14.31 -25.57
N LEU A 9 -2.29 15.31 -25.31
CA LEU A 9 -2.61 15.76 -23.96
C LEU A 9 -3.27 14.65 -23.11
N LEU A 10 -4.22 13.92 -23.69
CA LEU A 10 -4.90 12.80 -23.01
C LEU A 10 -3.93 11.65 -22.67
N ILE A 11 -3.05 11.29 -23.60
CA ILE A 11 -2.02 10.27 -23.37
C ILE A 11 -1.08 10.72 -22.25
N PHE A 12 -0.62 11.97 -22.29
CA PHE A 12 0.24 12.54 -21.25
C PHE A 12 -0.45 12.51 -19.87
N LEU A 13 -1.74 12.87 -19.82
CA LEU A 13 -2.52 12.85 -18.58
C LEU A 13 -2.68 11.41 -18.05
N PHE A 14 -2.92 10.43 -18.92
CA PHE A 14 -3.03 9.03 -18.55
C PHE A 14 -1.71 8.49 -17.96
N PHE A 15 -0.57 8.79 -18.60
CA PHE A 15 0.74 8.44 -18.07
C PHE A 15 1.06 9.18 -16.77
N LEU A 16 0.65 10.45 -16.62
CA LEU A 16 0.82 11.21 -15.38
C LEU A 16 0.03 10.58 -14.21
N VAL A 17 -1.21 10.13 -14.45
CA VAL A 17 -2.00 9.40 -13.45
C VAL A 17 -1.37 8.07 -13.09
N LEU A 18 -0.86 7.31 -14.08
CA LEU A 18 -0.13 6.06 -13.82
C LEU A 18 1.18 6.30 -13.05
N PHE A 19 1.87 7.41 -13.34
CA PHE A 19 3.10 7.79 -12.66
C PHE A 19 2.85 8.24 -11.23
N LEU A 20 1.77 9.00 -10.97
CA LEU A 20 1.34 9.37 -9.62
C LEU A 20 0.83 8.17 -8.81
N LYS A 21 0.24 7.16 -9.46
CA LYS A 21 -0.10 5.87 -8.82
C LYS A 21 1.12 5.05 -8.44
N LYS A 22 2.25 5.22 -9.15
CA LYS A 22 3.53 4.69 -8.69
C LYS A 22 4.03 5.60 -7.58
N LYS A 23 3.53 5.38 -6.35
CA LYS A 23 4.16 5.88 -5.13
C LYS A 23 5.67 5.67 -5.29
N PRO A 24 6.50 6.70 -5.07
CA PRO A 24 7.92 6.57 -5.28
C PRO A 24 8.41 5.51 -4.30
N TRP A 25 8.88 4.39 -4.83
CA TRP A 25 9.64 3.37 -4.11
C TRP A 25 10.96 4.02 -3.71
N ILE A 26 10.92 4.92 -2.73
CA ILE A 26 12.12 5.51 -2.14
C ILE A 26 12.74 4.39 -1.31
N ASP A 27 13.76 3.79 -1.92
CA ASP A 27 14.89 3.04 -1.39
C ASP A 27 14.88 2.84 0.13
N ARG A 28 13.97 1.95 0.54
CA ARG A 28 13.72 1.59 1.92
C ARG A 28 13.93 0.09 1.96
N ARG A 29 15.04 -0.28 2.57
CA ARG A 29 15.24 -1.59 3.18
C ARG A 29 14.98 -1.56 4.71
N SER A 30 13.99 -0.91 5.33
CA SER A 30 12.81 -0.18 4.85
C SER A 30 11.90 0.40 5.94
N GLN A 31 11.98 0.00 7.21
CA GLN A 31 10.83 0.05 8.15
C GLN A 31 9.58 -0.68 7.65
N ASP A 32 9.06 -0.40 6.45
CA ASP A 32 7.89 -1.08 5.86
C ASP A 32 8.16 -2.58 5.68
N GLY A 33 9.34 -2.94 5.19
CA GLY A 33 9.78 -4.35 5.11
C GLY A 33 9.81 -5.04 6.48
N ILE A 34 10.35 -4.39 7.51
CA ILE A 34 10.40 -4.96 8.88
C ILE A 34 8.98 -5.16 9.42
N LEU A 35 8.08 -4.19 9.20
CA LEU A 35 6.70 -4.29 9.64
C LEU A 35 5.91 -5.35 8.87
N LYS A 36 6.19 -5.52 7.57
CA LYS A 36 5.63 -6.60 6.75
C LYS A 36 6.11 -7.97 7.22
N ASP A 37 7.39 -8.13 7.49
CA ASP A 37 7.95 -9.39 8.01
C ASP A 37 7.34 -9.75 9.37
N ARG A 38 7.22 -8.76 10.27
CA ARG A 38 6.51 -8.93 11.54
C ARG A 38 5.04 -9.29 11.35
N TYR A 39 4.37 -8.69 10.37
CA TYR A 39 2.98 -9.03 10.06
C TYR A 39 2.86 -10.47 9.54
N ILE A 40 3.78 -10.92 8.69
CA ILE A 40 3.83 -12.30 8.20
C ILE A 40 3.97 -13.26 9.39
N GLU A 41 4.95 -13.02 10.27
CA GLU A 41 5.17 -13.82 11.48
C GLU A 41 3.93 -13.80 12.41
N ALA A 42 3.35 -12.62 12.64
CA ALA A 42 2.16 -12.43 13.46
C ALA A 42 0.88 -12.99 12.82
N SER A 43 0.85 -13.24 11.51
CA SER A 43 -0.28 -13.88 10.84
C SER A 43 -0.21 -15.41 10.90
N GLY A 44 1.01 -15.98 10.90
CA GLY A 44 1.23 -17.41 10.76
C GLY A 44 0.78 -17.97 9.40
N LEU A 45 0.52 -17.10 8.43
CA LEU A 45 0.20 -17.47 7.06
C LEU A 45 1.49 -17.53 6.23
N PRO A 46 1.49 -18.28 5.11
CA PRO A 46 2.51 -18.16 4.08
C PRO A 46 2.69 -16.70 3.64
N SER A 47 3.93 -16.31 3.31
CA SER A 47 4.30 -14.91 3.09
C SER A 47 3.50 -14.23 1.99
N ASP A 48 3.20 -14.93 0.91
CA ASP A 48 2.35 -14.49 -0.19
C ASP A 48 0.92 -14.18 0.27
N ILE A 49 0.31 -15.12 1.00
CA ILE A 49 -1.06 -14.98 1.53
C ILE A 49 -1.11 -13.87 2.59
N ALA A 50 -0.12 -13.79 3.47
CA ALA A 50 -0.02 -12.78 4.50
C ALA A 50 0.11 -11.36 3.92
N LEU A 51 0.93 -11.20 2.88
CA LEU A 51 1.10 -9.90 2.20
C LEU A 51 -0.18 -9.49 1.46
N GLU A 52 -0.87 -10.44 0.83
CA GLU A 52 -2.15 -10.16 0.18
C GLU A 52 -3.23 -9.74 1.20
N ALA A 53 -3.31 -10.45 2.33
CA ALA A 53 -4.22 -10.11 3.42
C ALA A 53 -3.88 -8.73 4.02
N LEU A 54 -2.60 -8.44 4.21
CA LEU A 54 -2.13 -7.13 4.66
C LEU A 54 -2.55 -6.03 3.69
N GLN A 55 -2.38 -6.24 2.39
CA GLN A 55 -2.77 -5.25 1.38
C GLN A 55 -4.28 -4.97 1.43
N ARG A 56 -5.12 -6.01 1.44
CA ARG A 56 -6.58 -5.85 1.59
C ARG A 56 -6.94 -5.11 2.86
N ARG A 57 -6.20 -5.33 3.96
CA ARG A 57 -6.42 -4.63 5.22
C ARG A 57 -6.02 -3.16 5.14
N VAL A 58 -4.89 -2.86 4.51
CA VAL A 58 -4.43 -1.48 4.29
C VAL A 58 -5.44 -0.71 3.45
N GLU A 59 -5.94 -1.29 2.36
CA GLU A 59 -6.99 -0.68 1.52
C GLU A 59 -8.24 -0.33 2.34
N ALA A 60 -8.74 -1.27 3.15
CA ALA A 60 -9.88 -1.01 4.04
C ALA A 60 -9.59 0.05 5.12
N LEU A 61 -8.34 0.15 5.59
CA LEU A 61 -7.93 1.17 6.56
C LEU A 61 -7.73 2.54 5.91
N GLU A 62 -7.28 2.60 4.65
CA GLU A 62 -7.18 3.83 3.86
C GLU A 62 -8.57 4.44 3.64
N ASP A 63 -9.56 3.62 3.31
CA ASP A 63 -10.96 4.04 3.18
C ASP A 63 -11.53 4.58 4.49
N LYS A 64 -11.23 3.92 5.61
CA LYS A 64 -11.74 4.29 6.94
C LYS A 64 -11.01 5.48 7.56
N TYR A 65 -9.73 5.63 7.29
CA TYR A 65 -8.84 6.63 7.87
C TYR A 65 -7.99 7.28 6.78
N PRO A 66 -8.56 8.16 5.96
CA PRO A 66 -7.82 8.80 4.87
C PRO A 66 -6.70 9.71 5.39
N MET A 67 -5.72 9.99 4.53
CA MET A 67 -4.59 10.91 4.77
C MET A 67 -3.62 10.51 5.90
N ARG A 68 -3.53 9.22 6.25
CA ARG A 68 -2.46 8.74 7.11
C ARG A 68 -1.21 8.39 6.29
N LYS A 69 -0.08 8.30 6.98
CA LYS A 69 1.17 7.83 6.39
C LYS A 69 1.07 6.33 6.16
N ASP A 70 1.64 5.83 5.07
CA ASP A 70 1.64 4.41 4.70
C ASP A 70 2.05 3.47 5.84
N ILE A 71 3.11 3.84 6.57
CA ILE A 71 3.60 3.09 7.74
C ILE A 71 2.49 2.89 8.78
N TRP A 72 1.68 3.92 9.04
CA TRP A 72 0.65 3.89 10.06
C TRP A 72 -0.39 2.80 9.78
N TYR A 73 -0.72 2.56 8.50
CA TYR A 73 -1.67 1.51 8.13
C TYR A 73 -1.11 0.11 8.41
N ILE A 74 0.18 -0.11 8.12
CA ILE A 74 0.85 -1.39 8.40
C ILE A 74 0.99 -1.61 9.91
N GLU A 75 1.41 -0.59 10.66
CA GLU A 75 1.47 -0.63 12.13
C GLU A 75 0.11 -0.92 12.74
N LYS A 76 -0.95 -0.31 12.21
CA LYS A 76 -2.32 -0.52 12.68
C LYS A 76 -2.79 -1.95 12.42
N ALA A 77 -2.53 -2.47 11.22
CA ALA A 77 -2.85 -3.86 10.88
C ALA A 77 -2.08 -4.86 11.76
N LEU A 78 -0.80 -4.59 12.02
CA LEU A 78 0.04 -5.39 12.92
C LEU A 78 -0.48 -5.38 14.37
N PHE A 79 -0.84 -4.21 14.88
CA PHE A 79 -1.40 -4.09 16.22
C PHE A 79 -2.70 -4.88 16.38
N GLU A 80 -3.57 -4.85 15.37
CA GLU A 80 -4.85 -5.57 15.41
C GLU A 80 -4.65 -7.09 15.44
N ILE A 81 -3.73 -7.62 14.64
CA ILE A 81 -3.45 -9.07 14.60
C ILE A 81 -2.73 -9.56 15.86
N GLU A 82 -1.76 -8.78 16.37
CA GLU A 82 -1.07 -9.09 17.63
C GLU A 82 -2.05 -9.08 18.82
N ARG A 83 -2.98 -8.11 18.85
CA ARG A 83 -4.02 -8.04 19.88
C ARG A 83 -4.96 -9.25 19.86
N ASP A 84 -5.33 -9.71 18.66
CA ASP A 84 -6.24 -10.83 18.51
C ASP A 84 -5.56 -12.18 18.84
N ARG A 85 -4.23 -12.29 18.69
CA ARG A 85 -3.41 -13.44 19.13
C ARG A 85 -3.07 -13.46 20.62
N GLY A 86 -3.00 -12.29 21.26
CA GLY A 86 -2.69 -12.16 22.69
C GLY A 86 -3.86 -12.47 23.63
N ARG A 87 -4.94 -13.07 23.12
CA ARG A 87 -6.08 -13.59 23.88
C ARG A 87 -6.20 -15.09 23.72
#